data_AF-A0A1I0GHB5-F1
#
_entry.id   AF-A0A1I0GHB5-F1
#
_cell.length_a   1.000
_cell.length_b   1.000
_cell.length_c   1.000
_cell.angle_alpha   90.00
_cell.angle_beta   90.00
_cell.angle_gamma   90.00
#
_symmetry.space_group_name_H-M   'P 1'
#
loop_
_entity.id
_entity.type
_entity.pdbx_description
1 polymer ?
#
loop_
_entity_poly.entity_id
_entity_poly.type
_entity_poly.pdbx_seq_one_letter_code
_entity_poly.pdbx_strand_id
1 'polypeptide(L)'
;MNNDSSDVVSPPNFSANNFIMVTGSRELGLILGQSRHIFDSKTGNHVGQIKDWHASYSISPVTAKQLLKALDDAIKNYEDNFGAIQEDKLERKKSQESGETEAV
;
A
#
# COMPACT_ATOMS: atom_id res chain seq x y z
N MET A 1 -31.61 -10.78 -44.64
CA MET A 1 -31.75 -10.14 -43.31
C MET A 1 -30.34 -9.96 -42.78
N ASN A 2 -29.87 -8.71 -42.80
CA ASN A 2 -28.52 -8.32 -42.39
C ASN A 2 -28.49 -8.28 -40.86
N ASN A 3 -27.72 -9.15 -40.22
CA ASN A 3 -27.23 -8.89 -38.87
C ASN A 3 -25.76 -8.53 -39.00
N ASP A 4 -25.55 -7.23 -39.23
CA ASP A 4 -24.27 -6.58 -39.17
C ASP A 4 -23.76 -6.72 -37.73
N SER A 5 -22.80 -7.63 -37.52
CA SER A 5 -22.06 -7.73 -36.26
C SER A 5 -21.16 -6.50 -36.19
N SER A 6 -21.74 -5.37 -35.79
CA SER A 6 -20.97 -4.20 -35.41
C SER A 6 -20.07 -4.64 -34.27
N ASP A 7 -18.80 -4.88 -34.58
CA ASP A 7 -17.74 -5.14 -33.62
C ASP A 7 -17.81 -4.01 -32.57
N VAL A 8 -18.41 -4.33 -31.42
CA VAL A 8 -18.42 -3.42 -30.28
C VAL A 8 -16.99 -3.44 -29.75
N VAL A 9 -16.16 -2.58 -30.34
CA VAL A 9 -14.80 -2.32 -29.85
C VAL A 9 -14.98 -1.74 -28.46
N SER A 10 -14.69 -2.55 -27.45
CA SER A 10 -14.73 -2.11 -26.06
C SER A 10 -13.90 -0.82 -25.94
N PRO A 11 -14.40 0.24 -25.26
CA PRO A 11 -13.64 1.46 -25.09
C PRO A 11 -12.27 1.12 -24.50
N PRO A 12 -11.18 1.77 -24.94
CA PRO A 12 -9.86 1.53 -24.36
C PRO A 12 -9.93 1.76 -22.85
N ASN A 13 -9.49 0.76 -22.07
CA ASN A 13 -9.41 0.86 -20.61
C ASN A 13 -8.69 2.16 -20.25
N PHE A 14 -9.41 3.07 -19.58
CA PHE A 14 -8.87 4.36 -19.19
C PHE A 14 -8.29 4.27 -17.78
N SER A 15 -6.99 4.57 -17.67
CA SER A 15 -6.33 4.77 -16.39
C SER A 15 -5.97 6.23 -16.19
N ALA A 16 -6.36 6.80 -15.06
CA ALA A 16 -5.94 8.13 -14.62
C ALA A 16 -4.96 8.00 -13.44
N ASN A 17 -3.79 8.59 -13.57
CA ASN A 17 -2.87 8.77 -12.44
C ASN A 17 -3.33 9.98 -11.63
N ASN A 18 -3.25 9.85 -10.31
CA ASN A 18 -3.57 10.86 -9.33
C ASN A 18 -2.31 11.17 -8.52
N PHE A 19 -2.02 12.44 -8.34
CA PHE A 19 -0.92 12.91 -7.52
C PHE A 19 -1.42 14.00 -6.60
N ILE A 20 -1.24 13.82 -5.30
CA ILE A 20 -1.58 14.80 -4.28
C ILE A 20 -0.34 15.01 -3.41
N MET A 21 0.06 16.27 -3.27
CA MET A 21 1.10 16.68 -2.35
C MET A 21 0.43 17.44 -1.20
N VAL A 22 0.63 16.96 0.02
CA VAL A 22 0.14 17.58 1.25
C VAL A 22 1.34 18.15 1.99
N THR A 23 1.36 19.45 2.21
CA THR A 23 2.43 20.12 2.94
C THR A 23 1.92 20.56 4.31
N GLY A 24 2.49 20.02 5.38
CA GLY A 24 2.30 20.51 6.74
C GLY A 24 3.54 21.25 7.23
N SER A 25 3.42 21.96 8.36
CA SER A 25 4.51 22.77 8.92
C SER A 25 5.77 21.97 9.28
N ARG A 26 5.67 20.63 9.36
CA ARG A 26 6.75 19.70 9.74
C ARG A 26 6.73 18.39 8.95
N GLU A 27 5.94 18.32 7.88
CA GLU A 27 5.69 17.07 7.17
C GLU A 27 5.37 17.31 5.69
N LEU A 28 5.73 16.33 4.88
CA LEU A 28 5.39 16.27 3.46
C LEU A 28 4.72 14.91 3.20
N GLY A 29 3.46 14.94 2.82
CA GLY A 29 2.71 13.79 2.33
C GLY A 29 2.72 13.76 0.80
N LEU A 30 3.16 12.65 0.23
CA LEU A 30 3.07 12.35 -1.20
C LEU A 30 2.09 11.19 -1.36
N ILE A 31 0.92 11.48 -1.93
CA ILE A 31 -0.13 10.49 -2.17
C ILE A 31 -0.22 10.28 -3.67
N LEU A 32 0.14 9.08 -4.11
CA LEU A 32 0.09 8.63 -5.48
C LEU A 32 -1.09 7.67 -5.62
N GLY A 33 -1.95 7.86 -6.60
CA GLY A 33 -3.06 6.96 -6.85
C GLY A 33 -3.21 6.64 -8.32
N GLN A 34 -3.85 5.53 -8.62
CA GLN A 34 -4.32 5.21 -9.96
C GLN A 34 -5.79 4.85 -9.90
N SER A 35 -6.56 5.44 -10.80
CA SER A 35 -7.95 5.08 -11.02
C SER A 35 -8.07 4.35 -12.35
N ARG A 36 -8.65 3.15 -12.34
CA ARG A 36 -8.92 2.34 -13.54
C ARG A 36 -10.42 2.24 -13.74
N HIS A 37 -10.90 2.66 -14.90
CA HIS A 37 -12.30 2.54 -15.29
C HIS A 37 -12.51 1.25 -16.07
N ILE A 38 -13.51 0.48 -15.66
CA ILE A 38 -13.87 -0.80 -16.26
C ILE A 38 -15.15 -0.58 -17.07
N PHE A 39 -15.11 -1.00 -18.33
CA PHE A 39 -16.24 -0.96 -19.25
C PHE A 39 -16.65 -2.39 -19.62
N ASP A 40 -17.95 -2.63 -19.74
CA ASP A 40 -18.50 -3.88 -20.22
C ASP A 40 -18.15 -4.04 -21.70
N SER A 41 -17.53 -5.17 -22.05
CA SER A 41 -16.98 -5.37 -23.39
C SER A 41 -18.03 -5.54 -24.48
N LYS A 42 -19.28 -5.88 -24.12
CA LYS A 42 -20.39 -6.13 -25.05
C LYS A 42 -21.28 -4.92 -25.24
N THR A 43 -21.45 -4.12 -24.20
CA THR A 43 -22.37 -2.98 -24.17
C THR A 43 -21.66 -1.64 -24.18
N GLY A 44 -20.35 -1.61 -23.89
CA GLY A 44 -19.57 -0.37 -23.74
C GLY A 44 -19.93 0.43 -22.49
N ASN A 45 -20.84 -0.06 -21.65
CA ASN A 45 -21.31 0.65 -20.46
C ASN A 45 -20.26 0.61 -19.34
N HIS A 46 -20.15 1.70 -18.59
CA HIS A 46 -19.29 1.75 -17.41
C HIS A 46 -19.82 0.82 -16.32
N VAL A 47 -19.02 -0.15 -15.89
CA VAL A 47 -19.39 -1.15 -14.88
C VAL A 47 -18.76 -0.88 -13.52
N GLY A 48 -17.66 -0.14 -13.46
CA GLY A 48 -17.05 0.19 -12.18
C GLY A 48 -15.71 0.88 -12.29
N GLN A 49 -15.21 1.31 -11.13
CA GLN A 49 -13.94 1.99 -10.99
C GLN A 49 -13.13 1.35 -9.86
N ILE A 50 -11.89 0.98 -10.14
CA ILE A 50 -10.92 0.55 -9.11
C ILE A 50 -10.02 1.75 -8.81
N LYS A 51 -9.82 2.06 -7.52
CA LYS A 51 -8.91 3.12 -7.07
C LYS A 51 -7.86 2.52 -6.15
N ASP A 52 -6.62 2.53 -6.62
CA ASP A 52 -5.46 2.10 -5.85
C ASP A 52 -4.71 3.35 -5.37
N TRP A 53 -4.52 3.50 -4.06
CA TRP A 53 -3.82 4.64 -3.47
C TRP A 53 -2.63 4.19 -2.65
N HIS A 54 -1.49 4.85 -2.86
CA HIS A 54 -0.25 4.69 -2.12
C HIS A 54 0.08 6.03 -1.49
N ALA A 55 0.13 6.09 -0.16
CA ALA A 55 0.53 7.29 0.56
C ALA A 55 1.92 7.08 1.19
N SER A 56 2.84 8.01 0.91
CA SER A 56 4.14 8.09 1.56
C SER A 56 4.21 9.41 2.33
N TYR A 57 4.53 9.33 3.62
CA TYR A 57 4.67 10.51 4.47
C TYR A 57 6.12 10.63 4.94
N SER A 58 6.73 11.78 4.68
CA SER A 58 7.96 12.18 5.34
C SER A 58 7.60 12.95 6.60
N ILE A 59 7.88 12.35 7.75
CA ILE A 59 7.64 12.96 9.07
C ILE A 59 8.97 13.42 9.68
N SER A 60 8.95 14.56 10.39
CA SER A 60 10.13 15.01 11.12
C SER A 60 10.54 14.00 12.21
N PRO A 61 11.84 13.93 12.61
CA PRO A 61 12.27 13.06 13.70
C PRO A 61 11.53 13.29 15.03
N VAL A 62 11.10 14.54 15.30
CA VAL A 62 10.31 14.87 16.49
C VAL A 62 8.92 14.23 16.39
N THR A 63 8.25 14.39 15.25
CA THR A 63 6.95 13.77 14.97
C THR A 63 7.04 12.24 15.04
N ALA A 64 8.10 11.65 14.49
CA ALA A 64 8.34 10.20 14.56
C ALA A 64 8.45 9.70 16.01
N LYS A 65 9.20 10.42 16.86
CA LYS A 65 9.29 10.09 18.29
C LYS A 65 7.94 10.18 19.00
N GLN A 66 7.15 11.22 18.70
CA GLN A 66 5.81 11.38 19.28
C GLN A 66 4.87 10.26 18.84
N LEU A 67 4.90 9.86 17.58
CA LEU A 67 4.13 8.74 17.06
C LEU A 67 4.51 7.42 17.75
N LEU A 68 5.82 7.13 17.88
CA LEU A 68 6.29 5.94 18.58
C LEU A 68 5.83 5.92 20.05
N LYS A 69 5.88 7.06 20.74
CA LYS A 69 5.39 7.16 22.13
C LYS A 69 3.88 6.91 22.22
N ALA A 70 3.11 7.48 21.30
CA ALA A 70 1.66 7.28 21.26
C ALA A 70 1.28 5.82 20.98
N LEU A 71 2.03 5.14 20.11
CA LEU A 71 1.86 3.71 19.86
C LEU A 71 2.21 2.86 21.08
N ASP A 72 3.32 3.17 21.77
CA ASP A 72 3.71 2.52 23.04
C ASP A 72 2.62 2.66 24.11
N ASP A 73 2.05 3.86 24.27
CA ASP A 73 0.95 4.09 25.22
C ASP A 73 -0.33 3.33 24.83
N ALA A 74 -0.65 3.28 23.54
CA ALA A 74 -1.80 2.51 23.04
C ALA A 74 -1.65 1.00 23.27
N ILE A 75 -0.45 0.47 23.05
CA ILE A 75 -0.12 -0.95 23.33
C ILE A 75 -0.27 -1.24 24.82
N LYS A 76 0.34 -0.43 25.70
CA LYS A 76 0.22 -0.62 27.15
C LYS A 76 -1.23 -0.59 27.62
N ASN A 77 -2.00 0.40 27.16
CA ASN A 77 -3.42 0.49 27.47
C ASN A 77 -4.18 -0.73 26.96
N TYR A 78 -3.86 -1.25 25.78
CA TYR A 78 -4.46 -2.49 25.30
C TYR A 78 -4.10 -3.66 26.23
N GLU A 79 -2.82 -3.85 26.56
CA GLU A 79 -2.36 -4.96 27.39
C GLU A 79 -2.93 -4.93 28.81
N ASP A 80 -3.08 -3.74 29.39
CA ASP A 80 -3.70 -3.53 30.70
C ASP A 80 -5.18 -3.97 30.71
N ASN A 81 -5.90 -3.81 29.60
CA ASN A 81 -7.34 -4.10 29.51
C ASN A 81 -7.65 -5.49 28.93
N PHE A 82 -6.81 -6.01 28.05
CA PHE A 82 -7.09 -7.21 27.25
C PHE A 82 -6.04 -8.31 27.39
N GLY A 83 -4.95 -8.07 28.13
CA GLY A 83 -3.84 -8.99 28.31
C GLY A 83 -2.74 -8.82 27.26
N ALA A 84 -1.59 -9.47 27.52
CA ALA A 84 -0.37 -9.29 26.74
C ALA A 84 -0.54 -9.65 25.25
N ILE A 85 0.03 -8.83 24.38
CA ILE A 85 0.13 -9.13 22.96
C ILE A 85 1.22 -10.19 22.79
N GLN A 86 0.91 -11.30 22.11
CA GLN A 86 1.93 -12.32 21.84
C GLN A 86 2.97 -11.75 20.88
N GLU A 87 4.24 -11.74 21.29
CA GLU A 87 5.33 -11.36 20.40
C GLU A 87 5.52 -12.44 19.32
N ASP A 88 5.57 -12.00 18.06
CA ASP A 88 6.02 -12.87 16.97
C ASP A 88 7.47 -13.28 17.23
N LYS A 89 7.68 -14.55 17.53
CA LYS A 89 9.03 -15.12 17.65
C LYS A 89 9.70 -15.11 16.28
N LEU A 90 10.46 -14.05 16.01
CA LEU A 90 11.43 -14.02 14.91
C LEU A 90 12.52 -15.05 15.20
N GLU A 91 12.30 -16.30 14.77
CA GLU A 91 13.37 -17.30 14.70
C GLU A 91 14.41 -16.84 13.70
N ARG A 92 15.41 -16.09 14.18
CA ARG A 92 16.64 -15.85 13.43
C ARG A 92 17.34 -17.20 13.28
N LYS A 93 17.07 -17.93 12.21
CA LYS A 93 17.95 -19.01 11.76
C LYS A 93 19.33 -18.39 11.60
N LYS A 94 20.24 -18.71 12.52
CA LYS A 94 21.67 -18.48 12.34
C LYS A 94 22.06 -19.28 11.09
N SER A 95 22.26 -18.61 9.97
CA SER A 95 23.02 -19.16 8.85
C SER A 95 24.45 -19.36 9.35
N GLN A 96 24.71 -20.58 9.81
CA GLN A 96 26.01 -21.07 10.21
C GLN A 96 26.38 -22.20 9.23
N GLU A 97 26.95 -21.80 8.09
CA GLU A 97 27.82 -22.63 7.24
C GLU A 97 28.99 -21.68 6.91
N SER A 98 30.11 -21.66 7.66
CA SER A 98 31.11 -22.72 7.81
C SER A 98 31.50 -23.34 6.47
N GLY A 99 32.32 -22.60 5.72
CA GLY A 99 33.14 -23.13 4.64
C GLY A 99 34.55 -22.57 4.76
N GLU A 100 35.29 -22.98 5.78
CA GLU A 100 36.77 -22.92 5.77
C GLU A 100 37.29 -23.92 4.73
N THR A 101 38.10 -23.48 3.76
CA THR A 101 39.38 -24.14 3.45
C THR A 101 40.27 -23.26 2.55
N GLU A 102 41.57 -23.44 2.76
CA GLU A 102 42.71 -22.58 2.47
C GLU A 102 43.03 -22.35 0.97
N ALA A 103 43.71 -21.24 0.68
CA ALA A 103 44.66 -21.16 -0.43
C ALA A 103 45.87 -20.31 0.01
N VAL A 104 46.99 -20.99 0.23
CA VAL A 104 48.36 -20.44 0.24
C VAL A 104 48.89 -20.50 -1.19
#